data_AF-A0A7J9MCV2-F1
#
_entry.id   AF-A0A7J9MCV2-F1
#
_cell.length_a   1.000
_cell.length_b   1.000
_cell.length_c   1.000
_cell.angle_alpha   90.00
_cell.angle_beta   90.00
_cell.angle_gamma   90.00
#
_symmetry.space_group_name_H-M   'P 1'
#
loop_
_entity.id
_entity.type
_entity.pdbx_description
1 polymer ?
#
loop_
_entity_poly.entity_id
_entity_poly.type
_entity_poly.pdbx_seq_one_letter_code
_entity_poly.pdbx_strand_id
1 'polypeptide(L)'
;MLYAGPVVPEPQKMVLEERREKLLSNFEANTLIFCAFGSECVLKKDQFQELVLGLELTGLPFLVALKPPMGAQTIESALPEGFQERVNDN
;
A
#
# COMPACT_ATOMS: atom_id res chain seq x y z
N MET A 1 2.43 -16.62 34.67
CA MET A 1 2.29 -16.39 33.22
C MET A 1 2.97 -15.07 32.92
N LEU A 2 4.07 -15.05 32.17
CA LEU A 2 4.80 -13.82 31.83
C LEU A 2 4.26 -13.31 30.49
N TYR A 3 3.50 -12.22 30.53
CA TYR A 3 3.09 -11.49 29.33
C TYR A 3 4.12 -10.39 29.08
N ALA A 4 5.11 -10.69 28.23
CA ALA A 4 5.88 -9.64 27.59
C ALA A 4 4.96 -9.06 26.50
N GLY A 5 4.50 -7.83 26.67
CA GLY A 5 3.68 -7.13 25.69
C GLY A 5 4.35 -7.05 24.31
N PRO A 6 3.74 -6.36 23.33
CA PRO A 6 4.34 -6.22 22.01
C PRO A 6 5.78 -5.71 22.15
N VAL A 7 6.73 -6.54 21.75
CA VAL A 7 8.13 -6.17 21.67
C VAL A 7 8.23 -5.28 20.45
N VAL A 8 8.02 -3.98 20.68
CA VAL A 8 8.17 -2.97 19.63
C VAL A 8 9.67 -2.93 19.30
N PRO A 9 10.06 -3.23 18.06
CA PRO A 9 11.46 -3.09 17.68
C PRO A 9 11.90 -1.66 17.94
N GLU A 10 13.13 -1.49 18.44
CA GLU A 10 13.68 -0.15 18.61
C GLU A 10 13.58 0.59 17.28
N PRO A 11 13.06 1.84 17.28
CA PRO A 11 12.99 2.63 16.07
C PRO A 11 14.38 2.66 15.46
N GLN A 12 14.53 2.05 14.29
CA GLN A 12 15.78 2.15 13.55
C GLN A 12 15.98 3.64 13.29
N LYS A 13 17.06 4.23 13.82
CA LYS A 13 17.50 5.61 13.51
C LYS A 13 18.00 5.71 12.06
N MET A 14 17.39 5.00 11.13
CA MET A 14 17.49 5.35 9.73
C MET A 14 16.62 6.57 9.55
N VAL A 15 17.25 7.71 9.25
CA VAL A 15 16.58 8.81 8.57
C VAL A 15 15.73 8.18 7.48
N LEU A 16 14.42 8.46 7.47
CA LEU A 16 13.59 7.91 6.41
C LEU A 16 14.22 8.44 5.12
N GLU A 17 14.58 7.54 4.20
CA GLU A 17 15.23 7.93 2.94
C GLU A 17 14.61 9.23 2.44
N GLU A 18 15.41 10.29 2.24
CA GLU A 18 14.94 11.68 2.05
C GLU A 18 13.79 11.77 1.03
N ARG A 19 13.83 10.89 0.03
CA ARG A 19 12.80 10.69 -0.99
C ARG A 19 11.42 10.30 -0.44
N ARG A 20 11.35 9.42 0.55
CA ARG A 20 10.09 8.98 1.21
C ARG A 20 9.56 10.05 2.15
N GLU A 21 10.43 10.71 2.89
CA GLU A 21 10.06 11.86 3.75
C GLU A 21 9.42 12.95 2.92
N LYS A 22 10.08 13.33 1.82
CA LYS A 22 9.57 14.32 0.86
C LYS A 22 8.27 13.90 0.18
N LEU A 23 8.09 12.61 -0.10
CA LEU A 23 6.84 12.12 -0.70
C LEU A 23 5.68 12.23 0.29
N LEU A 24 5.88 11.77 1.53
CA LEU A 24 4.83 11.80 2.57
C LEU A 24 4.49 13.24 2.99
N SER A 25 5.44 14.17 2.94
CA SER A 25 5.19 15.58 3.26
C SER A 25 4.26 16.30 2.28
N ASN A 26 3.95 15.70 1.12
CA ASN A 26 3.01 16.28 0.17
C ASN A 26 1.54 16.10 0.59
N PHE A 27 1.27 15.31 1.62
CA PHE A 27 -0.08 15.00 2.08
C PHE A 27 -0.36 15.58 3.46
N GLU A 28 -1.61 15.97 3.72
CA GLU A 28 -2.03 16.41 5.05
C GLU A 28 -1.97 15.26 6.07
N ALA A 29 -1.84 15.60 7.36
CA ALA A 29 -1.80 14.60 8.41
C ALA A 29 -3.09 13.77 8.44
N ASN A 30 -2.94 12.44 8.50
CA ASN A 30 -4.03 11.46 8.55
C ASN A 30 -4.92 11.37 7.30
N THR A 31 -4.45 11.83 6.13
CA THR A 31 -5.23 11.74 4.87
C THR A 31 -4.72 10.69 3.90
N LEU A 32 -3.52 10.14 4.10
CA LEU A 32 -2.94 9.09 3.29
C LEU A 32 -3.28 7.69 3.83
N ILE A 33 -3.84 6.84 2.98
CA ILE A 33 -4.04 5.42 3.29
C ILE A 33 -2.74 4.66 3.01
N PHE A 34 -2.20 3.97 4.01
CA PHE A 34 -1.17 2.96 3.81
C PHE A 34 -1.77 1.55 3.89
N CYS A 35 -1.61 0.76 2.84
CA CYS A 35 -2.14 -0.60 2.77
C CYS A 35 -1.03 -1.60 2.45
N ALA A 36 -0.85 -2.60 3.32
CA ALA A 36 0.11 -3.68 3.12
C ALA A 36 -0.40 -4.98 3.75
N PHE A 37 -0.19 -6.10 3.05
CA PHE A 37 -0.58 -7.44 3.51
C PHE A 37 0.63 -8.28 3.95
N GLY A 38 1.71 -7.60 4.31
CA GLY A 38 2.97 -8.23 4.70
C GLY A 38 3.68 -8.94 3.54
N SER A 39 4.78 -9.60 3.86
CA SER A 39 5.66 -10.23 2.89
C SER A 39 5.17 -11.59 2.38
N GLU A 40 4.10 -12.17 2.93
CA GLU A 40 3.71 -13.55 2.63
C GLU A 40 2.37 -13.67 1.90
N CYS A 41 1.51 -12.65 2.00
CA CYS A 41 0.19 -12.71 1.39
C CYS A 41 0.27 -12.52 -0.14
N VAL A 42 -0.30 -13.46 -0.88
CA VAL A 42 -0.50 -13.37 -2.33
C VAL A 42 -2.00 -13.46 -2.59
N LEU A 43 -2.58 -12.38 -3.09
CA LEU A 43 -4.02 -12.29 -3.37
C LEU A 43 -4.36 -13.04 -4.65
N LYS A 44 -5.61 -13.52 -4.74
CA LYS A 44 -6.20 -13.87 -6.03
C LYS A 44 -6.43 -12.59 -6.86
N LYS A 45 -6.46 -12.72 -8.19
CA LYS A 45 -6.60 -11.55 -9.08
C LYS A 45 -7.89 -10.76 -8.83
N ASP A 46 -9.01 -11.43 -8.60
CA ASP A 46 -10.30 -10.81 -8.25
C ASP A 46 -10.19 -10.00 -6.95
N GLN A 47 -9.63 -10.58 -5.89
CA GLN A 47 -9.46 -9.91 -4.60
C GLN A 47 -8.52 -8.70 -4.70
N PHE A 48 -7.45 -8.82 -5.49
CA PHE A 48 -6.55 -7.71 -5.77
C PHE A 48 -7.28 -6.56 -6.50
N GLN A 49 -8.10 -6.88 -7.50
CA GLN A 49 -8.84 -5.88 -8.26
C GLN A 49 -9.91 -5.18 -7.40
N GLU A 50 -10.68 -5.93 -6.63
CA GLU A 50 -11.64 -5.38 -5.67
C GLU A 50 -10.96 -4.46 -4.64
N LEU A 51 -9.78 -4.85 -4.15
CA LEU A 51 -9.01 -4.02 -3.21
C LEU A 51 -8.60 -2.68 -3.82
N VAL A 52 -8.00 -2.68 -5.02
CA VAL A 52 -7.52 -1.42 -5.63
C VAL A 52 -8.68 -0.53 -6.08
N LEU A 53 -9.79 -1.11 -6.57
CA LEU A 53 -11.00 -0.36 -6.86
C LEU A 53 -11.63 0.23 -5.60
N GLY A 54 -11.64 -0.52 -4.50
CA GLY A 54 -12.10 -0.02 -3.20
C GLY A 54 -11.28 1.17 -2.71
N LEU A 55 -9.95 1.14 -2.91
CA LEU A 55 -9.07 2.26 -2.59
C LEU A 55 -9.33 3.47 -3.49
N GLU A 56 -9.47 3.27 -4.79
CA GLU A 56 -9.87 4.32 -5.74
C GLU A 56 -11.17 5.00 -5.30
N LEU A 57 -12.18 4.22 -4.91
CA LEU A 57 -13.49 4.74 -4.47
C LEU A 57 -13.42 5.59 -3.19
N THR A 58 -12.35 5.50 -2.39
CA THR A 58 -12.20 6.37 -1.22
C THR A 58 -11.97 7.83 -1.59
N GLY A 59 -11.45 8.10 -2.81
CA GLY A 59 -11.02 9.43 -3.23
C GLY A 59 -9.85 10.00 -2.42
N LEU A 60 -9.22 9.19 -1.55
CA LEU A 60 -8.08 9.57 -0.75
C LEU A 60 -6.78 9.12 -1.42
N PRO A 61 -5.67 9.85 -1.22
CA PRO A 61 -4.37 9.37 -1.65
C PRO A 61 -4.02 8.07 -0.93
N PHE A 62 -3.37 7.16 -1.63
CA PHE A 62 -2.99 5.86 -1.07
C PHE A 62 -1.58 5.44 -1.47
N LEU A 63 -0.91 4.71 -0.57
CA LEU A 63 0.33 4.00 -0.81
C LEU A 63 0.10 2.52 -0.49
N VAL A 64 0.30 1.67 -1.49
CA VAL A 64 -0.10 0.26 -1.44
C VAL A 64 1.10 -0.62 -1.74
N ALA A 65 1.44 -1.51 -0.80
CA ALA A 65 2.53 -2.46 -0.94
C ALA A 65 1.95 -3.89 -1.04
N LEU A 66 1.70 -4.32 -2.28
CA LEU A 66 1.16 -5.64 -2.59
C LEU A 66 2.15 -6.45 -3.42
N LYS A 67 2.04 -7.77 -3.35
CA LYS A 67 2.68 -8.66 -4.30
C LYS A 67 1.84 -8.76 -5.58
N PRO A 68 2.44 -9.09 -6.74
CA PRO A 68 1.66 -9.51 -7.91
C PRO A 68 0.68 -10.62 -7.52
N PRO A 69 -0.61 -10.51 -7.88
CA PRO A 69 -1.60 -11.51 -7.50
C PRO A 69 -1.35 -12.82 -8.25
N MET A 70 -1.99 -13.90 -7.77
CA MET A 70 -1.85 -15.23 -8.35
C MET A 70 -2.13 -15.22 -9.87
N GLY A 71 -1.19 -15.76 -10.65
CA GLY A 71 -1.29 -15.84 -12.10
C GLY A 71 -0.88 -14.58 -12.86
N ALA A 72 -0.51 -13.49 -12.16
CA ALA A 72 0.06 -12.30 -12.78
C ALA A 72 1.58 -12.27 -12.60
N GLN A 73 2.30 -11.83 -13.64
CA GLN A 73 3.76 -11.67 -13.56
C GLN A 73 4.14 -10.37 -12.85
N THR A 74 3.31 -9.34 -12.99
CA THR A 74 3.52 -8.02 -12.40
C THR A 74 2.22 -7.44 -11.86
N ILE A 75 2.33 -6.41 -11.03
CA ILE A 75 1.17 -5.69 -10.47
C ILE A 75 0.39 -5.02 -11.60
N GLU A 76 1.09 -4.36 -12.53
CA GLU A 76 0.52 -3.59 -13.64
C GLU A 76 -0.36 -4.47 -14.54
N SER A 77 0.08 -5.70 -14.83
CA SER A 77 -0.70 -6.67 -15.62
C SER A 77 -2.02 -7.14 -14.96
N ALA A 78 -2.17 -6.88 -13.66
CA ALA A 78 -3.34 -7.29 -12.88
C ALA A 78 -4.28 -6.14 -12.51
N LEU A 79 -3.88 -4.89 -12.78
CA LEU A 79 -4.71 -3.72 -12.51
C LEU A 79 -6.02 -3.77 -13.33
N PRO A 80 -7.11 -3.18 -12.80
CA PRO A 80 -8.31 -2.93 -13.59
C PRO A 80 -7.98 -2.07 -14.81
N GLU A 81 -8.73 -2.26 -15.89
CA GLU A 81 -8.57 -1.45 -17.10
C GLU A 81 -8.80 0.03 -16.78
N GLY A 82 -7.94 0.90 -17.31
CA GLY A 82 -8.01 2.35 -17.10
C GLY A 82 -7.67 2.82 -15.68
N PHE A 83 -7.26 1.93 -14.77
CA PHE A 83 -7.05 2.28 -13.36
C PHE A 83 -5.96 3.33 -13.21
N GLN A 84 -4.84 3.15 -13.90
CA GLN A 84 -3.68 4.02 -13.75
C GLN A 84 -3.96 5.45 -14.24
N GLU A 85 -4.76 5.60 -15.29
CA GLU A 85 -5.22 6.89 -15.79
C GLU A 85 -6.10 7.57 -14.75
N ARG A 86 -7.10 6.87 -14.20
CA ARG A 86 -8.05 7.45 -13.23
C ARG A 86 -7.40 7.91 -11.92
N VAL A 87 -6.37 7.20 -11.45
CA VAL A 87 -5.68 7.53 -10.19
C VAL A 87 -4.56 8.55 -10.37
N ASN A 88 -4.06 8.77 -11.59
CA ASN A 88 -3.03 9.78 -11.87
C ASN A 88 -3.62 11.16 -12.20
N ASP A 89 -4.91 11.22 -12.56
CA ASP A 89 -5.64 12.47 -12.81
C ASP A 89 -6.09 13.18 -11.51
N ASN A 90 -5.89 12.55 -10.34
CA ASN A 90 -6.32 13.00 -9.02
C ASN A 90 -5.14 13.36 -8.12
#